data_AF-A0A352PYX4-F1
#
_entry.id   AF-A0A352PYX4-F1
#
_cell.length_a   1.000
_cell.length_b   1.000
_cell.length_c   1.000
_cell.angle_alpha   90.00
_cell.angle_beta   90.00
_cell.angle_gamma   90.00
#
_symmetry.space_group_name_H-M   'P 1'
#
loop_
_entity.id
_entity.type
_entity.pdbx_description
1 polymer ?
#
loop_
_entity_poly.entity_id
_entity_poly.type
_entity_poly.pdbx_seq_one_letter_code
_entity_poly.pdbx_strand_id
1 'polypeptide(L)'
;MPDRYSFWPELASSIPRHLAQYGCGDCWAHALEGFFSPLGSPALRQEIAGLIQEMLAGDDFQSARWFEWSARACAAQARSSVGLVHGIAHQLEPILHERQPEPPWGHARLCSLFLWPVLAFNRQQSPKGEQLLTEHGLSMAAIQEAARRMFQEADYRSVLPVLVECWPAILRDPCTRTNSVLVRPTALDFFRQESFS
;
A
#
# COMPACT_ATOMS: atom_id res chain seq x y z
N MET A 1 13.88 -13.69 7.01
CA MET A 1 12.67 -14.52 6.80
C MET A 1 12.69 -15.66 7.80
N PRO A 2 11.53 -16.13 8.27
CA PRO A 2 11.49 -17.32 9.13
C PRO A 2 12.10 -18.53 8.41
N ASP A 3 12.70 -19.46 9.17
CA ASP A 3 13.35 -20.65 8.61
C ASP A 3 12.38 -21.63 7.94
N ARG A 4 11.08 -21.50 8.25
CA ARG A 4 10.00 -22.30 7.67
C ARG A 4 8.81 -21.41 7.35
N TYR A 5 8.24 -21.63 6.16
CA TYR A 5 6.98 -21.03 5.71
C TYR A 5 6.00 -22.16 5.38
N SER A 6 4.75 -22.01 5.80
CA SER A 6 3.66 -22.92 5.44
C SER A 6 2.49 -22.11 4.93
N PHE A 7 2.05 -22.41 3.72
CA PHE A 7 0.80 -21.88 3.18
C PHE A 7 -0.34 -22.85 3.48
N TRP A 8 -1.41 -22.35 4.13
CA TRP A 8 -2.60 -23.11 4.42
C TRP A 8 -3.83 -22.47 3.74
N PRO A 9 -4.21 -22.92 2.52
CA PRO A 9 -5.27 -22.31 1.72
C PRO A 9 -6.64 -22.30 2.38
N GLU A 10 -6.99 -23.36 3.13
CA GLU A 10 -8.28 -23.46 3.81
C GLU A 10 -8.39 -22.44 4.95
N LEU A 11 -7.29 -22.21 5.69
CA LEU A 11 -7.24 -21.17 6.71
C LEU A 11 -7.34 -19.78 6.07
N ALA A 12 -6.60 -19.52 4.99
CA ALA A 12 -6.70 -18.26 4.27
C ALA A 12 -8.11 -17.99 3.72
N SER A 13 -8.79 -19.05 3.22
CA SER A 13 -10.17 -18.99 2.73
C SER A 13 -11.20 -18.77 3.84
N SER A 14 -10.86 -19.07 5.10
CA SER A 14 -11.77 -18.88 6.25
C SER A 14 -11.84 -17.43 6.75
N ILE A 15 -10.90 -16.58 6.32
CA ILE A 15 -10.84 -15.16 6.73
C ILE A 15 -12.06 -14.41 6.16
N PRO A 16 -12.78 -13.62 6.98
CA PRO A 16 -13.90 -12.81 6.51
C PRO A 16 -13.50 -11.94 5.30
N ARG A 17 -14.36 -11.93 4.28
CA ARG A 17 -14.06 -11.30 2.98
C ARG A 17 -13.55 -9.87 3.10
N HIS A 18 -14.14 -9.05 3.97
CA HIS A 18 -13.72 -7.67 4.16
C HIS A 18 -12.31 -7.55 4.76
N LEU A 19 -11.92 -8.45 5.66
CA LEU A 19 -10.56 -8.50 6.20
C LEU A 19 -9.55 -9.01 5.17
N ALA A 20 -9.94 -9.98 4.34
CA ALA A 20 -9.11 -10.44 3.22
C ALA A 20 -8.86 -9.32 2.20
N GLN A 21 -9.88 -8.49 1.92
CA GLN A 21 -9.72 -7.30 1.08
C GLN A 21 -8.71 -6.32 1.66
N TYR A 22 -8.79 -6.01 2.96
CA TYR A 22 -7.81 -5.15 3.63
C TYR A 22 -6.40 -5.75 3.58
N GLY A 23 -6.26 -7.05 3.91
CA GLY A 23 -4.98 -7.76 3.83
C GLY A 23 -4.39 -7.78 2.41
N CYS A 24 -5.24 -7.88 1.38
CA CYS A 24 -4.77 -7.77 0.01
C CYS A 24 -4.35 -6.33 -0.35
N GLY A 25 -5.05 -5.31 0.14
CA GLY A 25 -4.63 -3.91 0.00
C GLY A 25 -3.26 -3.65 0.64
N ASP A 26 -2.99 -4.24 1.79
CA ASP A 26 -1.67 -4.21 2.44
C ASP A 26 -0.60 -4.94 1.62
N CYS A 27 -0.93 -6.11 1.06
CA CYS A 27 -0.06 -6.82 0.11
C CYS A 27 0.29 -5.95 -1.11
N TRP A 28 -0.70 -5.24 -1.68
CA TRP A 28 -0.47 -4.29 -2.75
C TRP A 28 0.42 -3.12 -2.33
N ALA A 29 0.23 -2.59 -1.13
CA ALA A 29 1.09 -1.55 -0.58
C ALA A 29 2.54 -2.02 -0.46
N HIS A 30 2.78 -3.19 0.14
CA HIS A 30 4.11 -3.80 0.23
C HIS A 30 4.78 -3.95 -1.15
N ALA A 31 4.05 -4.50 -2.13
CA ALA A 31 4.57 -4.71 -3.47
C ALA A 31 4.91 -3.38 -4.17
N LEU A 32 3.99 -2.43 -4.18
CA LEU A 32 4.18 -1.16 -4.91
C LEU A 32 5.22 -0.26 -4.25
N GLU A 33 5.21 -0.13 -2.92
CA GLU A 33 6.22 0.66 -2.22
C GLU A 33 7.59 0.01 -2.32
N GLY A 34 7.66 -1.31 -2.24
CA GLY A 34 8.89 -2.05 -2.47
C GLY A 34 9.42 -1.90 -3.90
N PHE A 35 8.54 -1.90 -4.92
CA PHE A 35 8.91 -1.72 -6.33
C PHE A 35 9.48 -0.33 -6.60
N PHE A 36 8.82 0.71 -6.08
CA PHE A 36 9.22 2.10 -6.28
C PHE A 36 10.31 2.57 -5.31
N SER A 37 10.63 1.79 -4.27
CA SER A 37 11.61 2.17 -3.27
C SER A 37 12.98 2.49 -3.89
N PRO A 38 13.66 3.55 -3.40
CA PRO A 38 15.03 3.86 -3.80
C PRO A 38 16.03 2.79 -3.32
N LEU A 39 15.66 1.96 -2.35
CA LEU A 39 16.50 0.87 -1.83
C LEU A 39 16.40 -0.41 -2.69
N GLY A 40 15.44 -0.48 -3.60
CA GLY A 40 15.27 -1.63 -4.48
C GLY A 40 16.45 -1.80 -5.44
N SER A 41 17.02 -3.00 -5.51
CA SER A 41 17.97 -3.36 -6.58
C SER A 41 17.23 -3.68 -7.89
N PRO A 42 17.88 -3.61 -9.06
CA PRO A 42 17.25 -4.01 -10.32
C PRO A 42 16.68 -5.44 -10.29
N ALA A 43 17.41 -6.39 -9.70
CA ALA A 43 16.95 -7.76 -9.53
C ALA A 43 15.70 -7.86 -8.66
N LEU A 44 15.67 -7.15 -7.52
CA LEU A 44 14.50 -7.12 -6.65
C LEU A 44 13.29 -6.47 -7.34
N ARG A 45 13.50 -5.39 -8.12
CA ARG A 45 12.41 -4.78 -8.90
C ARG A 45 11.83 -5.74 -9.93
N GLN A 46 12.68 -6.54 -10.60
CA GLN A 46 12.21 -7.57 -11.51
C GLN A 46 11.39 -8.66 -10.80
N GLU A 47 11.83 -9.11 -9.62
CA GLU A 47 11.09 -10.06 -8.78
C GLU A 47 9.70 -9.51 -8.39
N ILE A 48 9.66 -8.25 -7.92
CA ILE A 48 8.41 -7.59 -7.52
C ILE A 48 7.52 -7.33 -8.73
N ALA A 49 8.07 -6.97 -9.90
CA ALA A 49 7.30 -6.77 -11.11
C ALA A 49 6.57 -8.06 -11.53
N GLY A 50 7.25 -9.22 -11.44
CA GLY A 50 6.61 -10.52 -11.66
C GLY A 50 5.44 -10.77 -10.70
N LEU A 51 5.62 -10.44 -9.42
CA LEU A 51 4.52 -10.50 -8.44
C LEU A 51 3.36 -9.57 -8.80
N ILE A 52 3.63 -8.32 -9.18
CA ILE A 52 2.58 -7.36 -9.58
C ILE A 52 1.83 -7.88 -10.82
N GLN A 53 2.51 -8.48 -11.81
CA GLN A 53 1.85 -9.09 -12.97
C GLN A 53 0.90 -10.21 -12.56
N GLU A 54 1.32 -11.10 -11.63
CA GLU A 54 0.45 -12.15 -11.10
C GLU A 54 -0.76 -11.59 -10.35
N MET A 55 -0.55 -10.54 -9.55
CA MET A 55 -1.63 -9.86 -8.81
C MET A 55 -2.61 -9.17 -9.77
N LEU A 56 -2.13 -8.58 -10.87
CA LEU A 56 -2.98 -7.99 -11.92
C LEU A 56 -3.77 -9.04 -12.70
N ALA A 57 -3.19 -10.21 -12.93
CA ALA A 57 -3.85 -11.34 -13.60
C ALA A 57 -4.79 -12.13 -12.68
N GLY A 58 -4.76 -11.84 -11.37
CA GLY A 58 -5.62 -12.46 -10.39
C GLY A 58 -7.04 -11.91 -10.42
N ASP A 59 -8.02 -12.79 -10.62
CA ASP A 59 -9.43 -12.45 -10.47
C ASP A 59 -9.80 -12.48 -8.98
N ASP A 60 -10.00 -11.29 -8.45
CA ASP A 60 -10.57 -11.00 -7.15
C ASP A 60 -9.69 -11.25 -5.90
N PHE A 61 -9.72 -10.23 -5.04
CA PHE A 61 -9.25 -10.17 -3.64
C PHE A 61 -9.89 -11.23 -2.71
N GLN A 62 -10.47 -12.29 -3.27
CA GLN A 62 -11.26 -13.33 -2.64
C GLN A 62 -10.58 -14.71 -2.71
N SER A 63 -9.59 -14.90 -3.59
CA SER A 63 -8.88 -16.18 -3.67
C SER A 63 -7.80 -16.29 -2.59
N ALA A 64 -7.61 -17.47 -2.00
CA ALA A 64 -6.54 -17.72 -1.01
C ALA A 64 -5.12 -17.37 -1.51
N ARG A 65 -4.95 -17.15 -2.82
CA ARG A 65 -3.70 -16.70 -3.45
C ARG A 65 -3.21 -15.37 -2.90
N TRP A 66 -4.10 -14.49 -2.42
CA TRP A 66 -3.70 -13.23 -1.80
C TRP A 66 -2.71 -13.43 -0.65
N PHE A 67 -2.86 -14.54 0.09
CA PHE A 67 -2.00 -14.84 1.23
C PHE A 67 -0.59 -15.24 0.78
N GLU A 68 -0.48 -15.98 -0.32
CA GLU A 68 0.82 -16.33 -0.92
C GLU A 68 1.50 -15.10 -1.52
N TRP A 69 0.74 -14.22 -2.19
CA TRP A 69 1.25 -12.93 -2.65
C TRP A 69 1.74 -12.07 -1.49
N SER A 70 0.99 -12.04 -0.38
CA SER A 70 1.37 -11.30 0.83
C SER A 70 2.71 -11.77 1.37
N ALA A 71 2.96 -13.08 1.45
CA ALA A 71 4.25 -13.61 1.88
C ALA A 71 5.41 -13.16 0.98
N ARG A 72 5.21 -13.16 -0.35
CA ARG A 72 6.21 -12.69 -1.33
C ARG A 72 6.41 -11.18 -1.26
N ALA A 73 5.35 -10.40 -1.10
CA ALA A 73 5.43 -8.96 -0.92
C ALA A 73 6.17 -8.60 0.38
N CYS A 74 5.92 -9.34 1.46
CA CYS A 74 6.66 -9.25 2.73
C CYS A 74 8.14 -9.61 2.58
N ALA A 75 8.48 -10.64 1.79
CA ALA A 75 9.87 -10.97 1.49
C ALA A 75 10.57 -9.81 0.75
N ALA A 76 9.86 -9.18 -0.18
CA ALA A 76 10.36 -8.05 -0.95
C ALA A 76 10.54 -6.80 -0.07
N GLN A 77 9.53 -6.39 0.70
CA GLN A 77 9.64 -5.20 1.56
C GLN A 77 10.72 -5.33 2.62
N ALA A 78 11.04 -6.53 3.11
CA ALA A 78 12.17 -6.73 4.01
C ALA A 78 13.53 -6.35 3.38
N ARG A 79 13.61 -6.31 2.04
CA ARG A 79 14.82 -5.96 1.27
C ARG A 79 14.77 -4.57 0.66
N SER A 80 13.58 -3.95 0.54
CA SER A 80 13.39 -2.64 -0.08
C SER A 80 12.75 -1.59 0.84
N SER A 81 12.40 -1.93 2.08
CA SER A 81 11.53 -1.10 2.93
C SER A 81 10.12 -0.91 2.34
N VAL A 82 9.32 -0.11 3.03
CA VAL A 82 8.01 0.41 2.63
C VAL A 82 8.08 1.95 2.51
N GLY A 83 6.97 2.61 2.25
CA GLY A 83 6.91 4.04 1.92
C GLY A 83 5.89 4.82 2.74
N LEU A 84 5.30 5.82 2.08
CA LEU A 84 4.34 6.75 2.68
C LEU A 84 3.02 6.08 3.10
N VAL A 85 2.55 5.04 2.42
CA VAL A 85 1.33 4.30 2.80
C VAL A 85 1.50 3.75 4.22
N HIS A 86 2.59 3.02 4.47
CA HIS A 86 2.89 2.47 5.79
C HIS A 86 3.23 3.56 6.81
N GLY A 87 3.96 4.61 6.40
CA GLY A 87 4.23 5.76 7.25
C GLY A 87 2.96 6.46 7.74
N ILE A 88 1.91 6.52 6.90
CA ILE A 88 0.58 6.99 7.31
C ILE A 88 -0.06 5.98 8.27
N ALA A 89 -0.12 4.70 7.89
CA ALA A 89 -0.77 3.66 8.68
C ALA A 89 -0.21 3.55 10.12
N HIS A 90 1.12 3.57 10.28
CA HIS A 90 1.78 3.51 11.60
C HIS A 90 1.36 4.63 12.55
N GLN A 91 1.12 5.83 12.03
CA GLN A 91 0.81 6.99 12.86
C GLN A 91 -0.70 7.08 13.14
N LEU A 92 -1.54 6.68 12.17
CA LEU A 92 -2.99 6.78 12.29
C LEU A 92 -3.59 5.64 13.12
N GLU A 93 -3.11 4.41 12.93
CA GLU A 93 -3.67 3.21 13.56
C GLU A 93 -3.89 3.34 15.07
N PRO A 94 -2.87 3.65 15.90
CA PRO A 94 -3.06 3.70 17.35
C PRO A 94 -4.07 4.76 17.77
N ILE A 95 -4.09 5.92 17.10
CA ILE A 95 -4.99 7.03 17.43
C ILE A 95 -6.42 6.73 17.01
N LEU A 96 -6.60 6.15 15.83
CA LEU A 96 -7.92 5.77 15.34
C LEU A 96 -8.50 4.61 16.13
N HIS A 97 -7.68 3.64 16.54
CA HIS A 97 -8.11 2.55 17.41
C HIS A 97 -8.65 3.07 18.75
N GLU A 98 -8.03 4.10 19.33
CA GLU A 98 -8.48 4.73 20.58
C GLU A 98 -9.74 5.61 20.38
N ARG A 99 -9.77 6.43 19.32
CA ARG A 99 -10.82 7.44 19.13
C ARG A 99 -12.07 6.94 18.39
N GLN A 100 -11.92 5.91 17.56
CA GLN A 100 -12.96 5.36 16.70
C GLN A 100 -12.91 3.82 16.75
N PRO A 101 -13.29 3.20 17.88
CA PRO A 101 -13.11 1.76 18.08
C PRO A 101 -14.03 0.90 17.19
N GLU A 102 -15.12 1.47 16.65
CA GLU A 102 -16.12 0.73 15.87
C GLU A 102 -16.53 1.48 14.59
N PRO A 103 -16.43 0.86 13.39
CA PRO A 103 -15.73 -0.40 13.14
C PRO A 103 -14.21 -0.24 13.35
N PRO A 104 -13.51 -1.28 13.82
CA PRO A 104 -12.11 -1.16 14.20
C PRO A 104 -11.24 -0.72 13.02
N TRP A 105 -10.38 0.25 13.29
CA TRP A 105 -9.27 0.59 12.43
C TRP A 105 -8.12 -0.38 12.68
N GLY A 106 -7.56 -0.90 11.59
CA GLY A 106 -6.39 -1.76 11.63
C GLY A 106 -5.45 -1.43 10.48
N HIS A 107 -4.18 -1.80 10.66
CA HIS A 107 -3.08 -1.52 9.75
C HIS A 107 -3.44 -1.74 8.28
N ALA A 108 -3.88 -2.96 7.95
CA ALA A 108 -4.18 -3.36 6.58
C ALA A 108 -5.32 -2.54 5.95
N ARG A 109 -6.31 -2.12 6.74
CA ARG A 109 -7.40 -1.25 6.27
C ARG A 109 -6.86 0.13 5.90
N LEU A 110 -5.97 0.68 6.71
CA LEU A 110 -5.33 1.97 6.42
C LEU A 110 -4.42 1.87 5.20
N CYS A 111 -3.60 0.81 5.08
CA CYS A 111 -2.77 0.59 3.90
C CYS A 111 -3.61 0.49 2.61
N SER A 112 -4.69 -0.29 2.66
CA SER A 112 -5.67 -0.40 1.58
C SER A 112 -6.29 0.95 1.19
N LEU A 113 -6.67 1.74 2.19
CA LEU A 113 -7.32 3.05 2.00
C LEU A 113 -6.37 4.10 1.40
N PHE A 114 -5.12 4.14 1.85
CA PHE A 114 -4.15 5.14 1.40
C PHE A 114 -3.37 4.75 0.14
N LEU A 115 -3.52 3.52 -0.35
CA LEU A 115 -2.80 3.04 -1.53
C LEU A 115 -3.04 3.91 -2.77
N TRP A 116 -4.31 4.15 -3.15
CA TRP A 116 -4.62 4.97 -4.31
C TRP A 116 -4.19 6.44 -4.14
N PRO A 117 -4.53 7.13 -3.04
CA PRO A 117 -4.07 8.50 -2.79
C PRO A 117 -2.54 8.65 -2.90
N VAL A 118 -1.77 7.74 -2.29
CA VAL A 118 -0.30 7.80 -2.34
C VAL A 118 0.24 7.48 -3.74
N LEU A 119 -0.35 6.51 -4.45
CA LEU A 119 0.03 6.23 -5.84
C LEU A 119 -0.21 7.45 -6.75
N ALA A 120 -1.36 8.11 -6.60
CA ALA A 120 -1.70 9.31 -7.36
C ALA A 120 -0.75 10.48 -7.01
N PHE A 121 -0.45 10.68 -5.73
CA PHE A 121 0.54 11.66 -5.27
C PHE A 121 1.90 11.42 -5.93
N ASN A 122 2.42 10.18 -5.84
CA ASN A 122 3.73 9.82 -6.39
C ASN A 122 3.79 10.08 -7.91
N ARG A 123 2.73 9.73 -8.65
CA ARG A 123 2.60 9.98 -10.10
C ARG A 123 2.61 11.47 -10.42
N GLN A 124 1.90 12.30 -9.66
CA GLN A 124 1.88 13.74 -9.88
C GLN A 124 3.25 14.39 -9.64
N GLN A 125 4.02 13.88 -8.66
CA GLN A 125 5.32 14.44 -8.31
C GLN A 125 6.45 14.02 -9.26
N SER A 126 6.34 12.86 -9.92
CA SER A 126 7.39 12.40 -10.82
C SER A 126 6.90 11.42 -11.90
N PRO A 127 7.31 11.60 -13.17
CA PRO A 127 7.04 10.62 -14.23
C PRO A 127 7.88 9.35 -14.11
N LYS A 128 8.91 9.32 -13.24
CA LYS A 128 9.86 8.19 -13.14
C LYS A 128 9.19 6.88 -12.76
N GLY A 129 8.16 6.92 -11.91
CA GLY A 129 7.43 5.71 -11.54
C GLY A 129 6.74 5.07 -12.75
N GLU A 130 6.13 5.87 -13.60
CA GLU A 130 5.46 5.39 -14.82
C GLU A 130 6.45 4.86 -15.86
N GLN A 131 7.61 5.52 -16.01
CA GLN A 131 8.71 5.01 -16.83
C GLN A 131 9.19 3.65 -16.34
N LEU A 132 9.44 3.51 -15.03
CA LEU A 132 9.90 2.27 -14.42
C LEU A 132 8.90 1.12 -14.59
N LEU A 133 7.59 1.39 -14.44
CA LEU A 133 6.55 0.42 -14.73
C LEU A 133 6.58 -0.03 -16.20
N THR A 134 6.71 0.92 -17.12
CA THR A 134 6.77 0.65 -18.56
C THR A 134 7.95 -0.24 -18.92
N GLU A 135 9.12 0.03 -18.35
CA GLU A 135 10.34 -0.79 -18.52
C GLU A 135 10.13 -2.25 -18.08
N HIS A 136 9.22 -2.51 -17.13
CA HIS A 136 8.90 -3.85 -16.62
C HIS A 136 7.61 -4.43 -17.22
N GLY A 137 7.05 -3.79 -18.26
CA GLY A 137 5.82 -4.23 -18.91
C GLY A 137 4.57 -4.13 -18.02
N LEU A 138 4.59 -3.25 -17.02
CA LEU A 138 3.48 -3.04 -16.09
C LEU A 138 2.60 -1.87 -16.53
N SER A 139 1.28 -2.03 -16.44
CA SER A 139 0.32 -0.98 -16.78
C SER A 139 -0.02 -0.13 -15.56
N MET A 140 0.37 1.15 -15.58
CA MET A 140 -0.05 2.12 -14.55
C MET A 140 -1.57 2.16 -14.42
N ALA A 141 -2.30 2.20 -15.54
CA ALA A 141 -3.76 2.25 -15.54
C ALA A 141 -4.38 1.04 -14.82
N ALA A 142 -3.86 -0.17 -15.05
CA ALA A 142 -4.36 -1.38 -14.39
C ALA A 142 -4.08 -1.38 -12.89
N ILE A 143 -2.89 -0.91 -12.48
CA ILE A 143 -2.52 -0.77 -11.06
C ILE A 143 -3.39 0.29 -10.38
N GLN A 144 -3.63 1.43 -11.02
CA GLN A 144 -4.52 2.46 -10.50
C GLN A 144 -5.95 1.93 -10.34
N GLU A 145 -6.45 1.16 -11.30
CA GLU A 145 -7.78 0.55 -11.20
C GLU A 145 -7.85 -0.48 -10.05
N ALA A 146 -6.80 -1.27 -9.83
CA ALA A 146 -6.72 -2.14 -8.66
C ALA A 146 -6.75 -1.34 -7.34
N ALA A 147 -5.95 -0.27 -7.24
CA ALA A 147 -5.90 0.59 -6.06
C ALA A 147 -7.23 1.31 -5.80
N ARG A 148 -7.89 1.82 -6.85
CA ARG A 148 -9.19 2.50 -6.77
C ARG A 148 -10.30 1.60 -6.24
N ARG A 149 -10.32 0.32 -6.66
CA ARG A 149 -11.30 -0.67 -6.17
C ARG A 149 -11.23 -0.92 -4.66
N MET A 150 -10.09 -0.62 -4.04
CA MET A 150 -9.85 -0.77 -2.61
C MET A 150 -10.10 0.51 -1.79
N PHE A 151 -10.30 1.64 -2.48
CA PHE A 151 -10.54 2.93 -1.85
C PHE A 151 -12.00 3.11 -1.44
N GLN A 152 -12.22 3.65 -0.25
CA GLN A 152 -13.55 3.97 0.28
C GLN A 152 -13.59 5.46 0.65
N GLU A 153 -14.35 6.25 -0.10
CA GLU A 153 -14.37 7.71 0.04
C GLU A 153 -14.87 8.17 1.43
N ALA A 154 -15.91 7.51 1.96
CA ALA A 154 -16.44 7.80 3.29
C ALA A 154 -15.42 7.52 4.39
N ASP A 155 -14.70 6.40 4.29
CA ASP A 155 -13.62 6.03 5.21
C ASP A 155 -12.49 7.07 5.15
N TYR A 156 -12.07 7.46 3.94
CA TYR A 156 -11.02 8.46 3.75
C TYR A 156 -11.37 9.79 4.41
N ARG A 157 -12.59 10.29 4.18
CA ARG A 157 -13.10 11.51 4.84
C ARG A 157 -13.09 11.40 6.36
N SER A 158 -13.46 10.25 6.90
CA SER A 158 -13.52 10.03 8.36
C SER A 158 -12.15 10.05 9.03
N VAL A 159 -11.09 9.65 8.32
CA VAL A 159 -9.70 9.63 8.86
C VAL A 159 -8.90 10.88 8.51
N LEU A 160 -9.35 11.69 7.55
CA LEU A 160 -8.65 12.90 7.11
C LEU A 160 -8.31 13.88 8.25
N PRO A 161 -9.17 14.12 9.27
CA PRO A 161 -8.79 14.95 10.42
C PRO A 161 -7.58 14.41 11.18
N VAL A 162 -7.51 13.08 11.37
CA VAL A 162 -6.39 12.42 12.04
C VAL A 162 -5.14 12.43 11.17
N LEU A 163 -5.29 12.27 9.85
CA LEU A 163 -4.18 12.47 8.89
C LEU A 163 -3.56 13.85 9.01
N VAL A 164 -4.39 14.89 9.07
CA VAL A 164 -3.94 16.28 9.20
C VAL A 164 -3.21 16.50 10.52
N GLU A 165 -3.76 16.00 11.63
CA GLU A 165 -3.15 16.08 12.96
C GLU A 165 -1.79 15.38 13.01
N CYS A 166 -1.71 14.17 12.43
CA CYS A 166 -0.53 13.32 12.49
C CYS A 166 0.54 13.65 11.45
N TRP A 167 0.26 14.56 10.50
CA TRP A 167 1.16 14.84 9.38
C TRP A 167 2.61 15.12 9.80
N PRO A 168 2.91 15.93 10.84
CA PRO A 168 4.28 16.13 11.30
C PRO A 168 4.95 14.84 11.83
N ALA A 169 4.20 13.91 12.41
CA ALA A 169 4.70 12.61 12.85
C ALA A 169 4.94 11.67 11.66
N ILE A 170 4.02 11.65 10.69
CA ILE A 170 4.15 10.89 9.43
C ILE A 170 5.42 11.26 8.68
N LEU A 171 5.75 12.56 8.58
CA LEU A 171 7.00 13.01 7.94
C LEU A 171 8.27 12.56 8.68
N ARG A 172 8.16 12.26 9.97
CA ARG A 172 9.28 11.76 10.79
C ARG A 172 9.38 10.23 10.79
N ASP A 173 8.32 9.53 10.36
CA ASP A 173 8.31 8.09 10.24
C ASP A 173 9.45 7.63 9.28
N PRO A 174 10.27 6.64 9.67
CA PRO A 174 11.34 6.14 8.82
C PRO A 174 10.86 5.65 7.45
N CYS A 175 9.65 5.09 7.36
CA CYS A 175 9.09 4.56 6.11
C CYS A 175 8.80 5.66 5.11
N THR A 176 8.33 6.82 5.57
CA THR A 176 8.06 7.99 4.71
C THR A 176 9.32 8.45 3.97
N ARG A 177 10.51 8.25 4.55
CA ARG A 177 11.80 8.63 3.94
C ARG A 177 12.24 7.71 2.81
N THR A 178 11.69 6.51 2.74
CA THR A 178 11.93 5.54 1.66
C THR A 178 10.86 5.59 0.58
N ASN A 179 9.96 6.57 0.62
CA ASN A 179 9.04 6.82 -0.49
C ASN A 179 9.80 7.22 -1.76
N SER A 180 9.22 6.90 -2.92
CA SER A 180 9.87 7.09 -4.23
C SER A 180 9.99 8.55 -4.67
N VAL A 181 9.21 9.44 -4.05
CA VAL A 181 9.31 10.89 -4.20
C VAL A 181 9.40 11.55 -2.84
N LEU A 182 10.01 12.73 -2.81
CA LEU A 182 10.19 13.50 -1.58
C LEU A 182 8.84 13.96 -1.03
N VAL A 183 8.51 13.52 0.18
CA VAL A 183 7.30 13.95 0.91
C VAL A 183 7.63 15.19 1.74
N ARG A 184 7.00 16.32 1.41
CA ARG A 184 7.21 17.62 2.07
C ARG A 184 6.02 17.99 2.97
N PRO A 185 6.16 18.94 3.91
CA PRO A 185 5.02 19.45 4.67
C PRO A 185 3.83 19.89 3.80
N THR A 186 4.10 20.54 2.67
CA THR A 186 3.08 21.00 1.71
C THR A 186 2.37 19.87 0.95
N ALA A 187 2.88 18.63 1.00
CA ALA A 187 2.20 17.50 0.34
C ALA A 187 0.85 17.17 1.00
N LEU A 188 0.60 17.61 2.25
CA LEU A 188 -0.71 17.49 2.89
C LEU A 188 -1.83 18.16 2.07
N ASP A 189 -1.52 19.22 1.33
CA ASP A 189 -2.52 19.93 0.53
C ASP A 189 -3.07 19.06 -0.60
N PHE A 190 -2.28 18.13 -1.13
CA PHE A 190 -2.75 17.13 -2.09
C PHE A 190 -3.79 16.20 -1.44
N PHE A 191 -3.48 15.66 -0.25
CA PHE A 191 -4.36 14.72 0.45
C PHE A 191 -5.66 15.37 0.93
N ARG A 192 -5.67 16.68 1.18
CA ARG A 192 -6.86 17.46 1.55
C ARG A 192 -7.82 17.74 0.38
N GLN A 193 -7.37 17.65 -0.86
CA GLN A 193 -8.20 17.95 -2.03
C GLN A 193 -9.21 16.83 -2.35
N GLU A 194 -9.01 15.63 -1.81
CA GLU A 194 -9.88 14.46 -2.02
C GLU A 194 -10.08 14.08 -3.50
N SER A 195 -9.19 14.55 -4.39
CA SER A 195 -9.23 14.30 -5.83
C SER A 195 -7.91 13.68 -6.29
N PHE A 196 -7.95 12.40 -6.66
CA PHE A 196 -6.76 11.58 -6.95
C PHE A 196 -6.71 11.07 -8.40
N SER A 197 -7.27 11.85 -9.33
CA SER A 197 -7.34 11.57 -10.78
C SER A 197 -6.04 11.85 -11.51
#